data_AF-A0A6N6JNR4-F1
#
_entry.id   AF-A0A6N6JNR4-F1
#
_cell.length_a   1.000
_cell.length_b   1.000
_cell.length_c   1.000
_cell.angle_alpha   90.00
_cell.angle_beta   90.00
_cell.angle_gamma   90.00
#
_symmetry.space_group_name_H-M   'P 1'
#
loop_
_entity.id
_entity.type
_entity.pdbx_description
1 polymer ?
#
loop_
_entity_poly.entity_id
_entity_poly.type
_entity_poly.pdbx_seq_one_letter_code
_entity_poly.pdbx_strand_id
1 'polypeptide(L)'
;MQHFFSPPYYPRYNASCERGIGELKSCAKYHAELNLRPHAWSSSDLQRAQSIGNEIIRPWGHNRPTRIEVWNSRQAITDEQRNRLRELRDRCRENRLAELREVLRLQRSRNSVELCGAAGASAPTDGPNRTVADEVRDQPITLEAALRARNASG
;
A
#
# COMPACT_ATOMS: atom_id res chain seq x y z
N MET A 1 -19.02 -2.67 -14.91
CA MET A 1 -17.55 -2.49 -14.77
C MET A 1 -17.21 -2.57 -13.29
N GLN A 2 -16.31 -3.47 -12.86
CA GLN A 2 -15.84 -3.50 -11.47
C GLN A 2 -14.55 -2.70 -11.36
N HIS A 3 -14.46 -1.81 -10.37
CA HIS A 3 -13.29 -0.96 -10.13
C HIS A 3 -12.59 -1.41 -8.84
N PHE A 4 -11.29 -1.68 -8.90
CA PHE A 4 -10.51 -2.10 -7.74
C PHE A 4 -9.53 -1.00 -7.36
N PHE A 5 -9.77 -0.36 -6.22
CA PHE A 5 -8.87 0.64 -5.68
C PHE A 5 -7.69 -0.01 -4.96
N SER A 6 -6.53 0.63 -5.05
CA SER A 6 -5.37 0.26 -4.25
C SER A 6 -5.64 0.57 -2.77
N PRO A 7 -5.23 -0.30 -1.84
CA PRO A 7 -5.37 -0.01 -0.42
C PRO A 7 -4.60 1.26 -0.02
N PRO A 8 -5.15 2.10 0.89
CA PRO A 8 -4.44 3.26 1.42
C PRO A 8 -3.09 2.89 2.03
N TYR A 9 -2.08 3.74 1.83
CA TYR A 9 -0.74 3.59 2.39
C TYR A 9 0.00 2.29 2.02
N TYR A 10 -0.43 1.61 0.95
CA TYR A 10 0.20 0.38 0.49
C TYR A 10 0.79 0.53 -0.92
N PRO A 11 1.85 1.34 -1.10
CA PRO A 11 2.45 1.62 -2.41
C PRO A 11 2.95 0.34 -3.12
N ARG A 12 3.29 -0.69 -2.32
CA ARG A 12 3.70 -2.00 -2.84
C ARG A 12 2.62 -2.68 -3.70
N TYR A 13 1.35 -2.34 -3.51
CA TYR A 13 0.24 -2.92 -4.26
C TYR A 13 0.39 -2.72 -5.78
N ASN A 14 0.83 -1.53 -6.20
CA ASN A 14 1.07 -1.21 -7.62
C ASN A 14 2.55 -1.23 -8.00
N ALA A 15 3.43 -1.82 -7.17
CA ALA A 15 4.88 -1.70 -7.36
C ALA A 15 5.37 -2.19 -8.73
N SER A 16 4.74 -3.22 -9.30
CA SER A 16 5.05 -3.69 -10.65
C SER A 16 4.74 -2.65 -11.72
N CYS A 17 3.59 -1.98 -11.62
CA CYS A 17 3.19 -0.90 -12.52
C CYS A 17 4.14 0.30 -12.37
N GLU A 18 4.42 0.73 -11.14
CA GLU A 18 5.33 1.85 -10.87
C GLU A 18 6.74 1.59 -11.38
N ARG A 19 7.24 0.37 -11.19
CA ARG A 19 8.53 -0.05 -11.75
C ARG A 19 8.51 0.00 -13.28
N GLY A 20 7.45 -0.52 -13.91
CA GLY A 20 7.30 -0.49 -15.37
C GLY A 20 7.26 0.94 -15.92
N ILE A 21 6.56 1.85 -15.24
CA ILE A 21 6.53 3.27 -15.60
C ILE A 21 7.93 3.90 -15.46
N GLY A 22 8.63 3.63 -14.36
CA GLY A 22 9.99 4.12 -14.14
C GLY A 22 10.99 3.67 -15.20
N GLU A 23 10.89 2.40 -15.63
CA GLU A 23 11.70 1.85 -16.71
C GLU A 23 11.40 2.55 -18.05
N LEU A 24 10.13 2.72 -18.41
CA LEU A 24 9.72 3.43 -19.64
C LEU A 24 10.22 4.88 -19.67
N LYS A 25 10.08 5.60 -18.55
CA LYS A 25 10.56 6.99 -18.43
C LYS A 25 12.07 7.08 -18.61
N SER A 26 12.82 6.15 -18.02
CA SER A 26 14.28 6.09 -18.16
C SER A 26 14.70 5.83 -19.62
N CYS A 27 14.06 4.87 -20.29
CA CYS A 27 14.31 4.59 -21.70
C CYS A 27 13.95 5.78 -22.61
N ALA A 28 12.80 6.42 -22.39
CA ALA A 28 12.38 7.57 -23.19
C ALA A 28 13.35 8.75 -23.02
N LYS A 29 13.79 9.02 -21.79
CA LYS A 29 14.82 10.03 -21.50
C LYS A 29 16.12 9.74 -22.24
N TYR A 30 16.61 8.51 -22.19
CA TYR A 30 17.83 8.10 -22.89
C TYR A 30 17.73 8.34 -24.41
N HIS A 31 16.60 8.01 -25.03
CA HIS A 31 16.40 8.25 -26.47
C HIS A 31 16.26 9.74 -26.82
N ALA A 32 15.58 10.51 -25.96
CA ALA A 32 15.47 11.94 -26.15
C ALA A 32 16.86 12.62 -26.07
N GLU A 33 17.72 12.18 -25.14
CA GLU A 33 19.11 12.63 -25.02
C GLU A 33 19.94 12.29 -26.26
N LEU A 34 19.84 11.04 -26.77
CA LEU A 34 20.51 10.63 -28.01
C LEU A 34 20.06 11.45 -29.22
N ASN A 35 18.81 11.88 -29.24
CA ASN A 35 18.23 12.71 -30.29
C ASN A 35 18.44 14.22 -30.06
N LEU A 36 19.35 14.61 -29.16
CA LEU A 36 19.66 16.02 -28.82
C LEU A 36 18.47 16.83 -28.29
N ARG A 37 17.51 16.16 -27.64
CA ARG A 37 16.29 16.75 -27.05
C ARG A 37 16.14 16.38 -25.56
N PRO A 38 17.14 16.68 -24.69
CA PRO A 38 17.17 16.18 -23.31
C PRO A 38 15.99 16.63 -22.42
N HIS A 39 15.29 17.71 -22.80
CA HIS A 39 14.20 18.30 -22.01
C HIS A 39 12.80 18.04 -22.58
N ALA A 40 12.69 17.29 -23.67
CA ALA A 40 11.41 17.04 -24.33
C ALA A 40 11.34 15.60 -24.85
N TRP A 41 10.25 14.90 -24.49
CA TRP A 41 9.93 13.60 -25.09
C TRP A 41 8.98 13.79 -26.25
N SER A 42 9.25 13.09 -27.34
CA SER A 42 8.30 12.94 -28.41
C SER A 42 7.61 11.58 -28.36
N SER A 43 6.54 11.44 -29.14
CA SER A 43 5.84 10.17 -29.28
C SER A 43 6.75 9.05 -29.79
N SER A 44 7.77 9.36 -30.61
CA SER A 44 8.71 8.35 -31.10
C SER A 44 9.63 7.83 -29.99
N ASP A 45 10.07 8.68 -29.06
CA ASP A 45 10.89 8.25 -27.91
C ASP A 45 10.08 7.32 -26.98
N LEU A 46 8.81 7.65 -26.76
CA LEU A 46 7.88 6.82 -25.98
C LEU A 46 7.58 5.48 -26.67
N GLN A 47 7.29 5.50 -27.98
CA GLN A 47 7.06 4.30 -28.75
C GLN A 47 8.30 3.40 -28.77
N ARG A 48 9.49 3.99 -28.90
CA ARG A 48 10.75 3.24 -28.84
C ARG A 48 10.97 2.60 -27.47
N ALA A 49 10.73 3.35 -26.38
CA ALA A 49 10.80 2.83 -25.03
C ALA A 49 9.82 1.67 -24.80
N GLN A 50 8.60 1.78 -25.34
CA GLN A 50 7.60 0.70 -25.30
C GLN A 50 8.07 -0.55 -26.05
N SER A 51 8.55 -0.42 -27.28
CA SER A 51 9.08 -1.55 -28.06
C SER A 51 10.25 -2.22 -27.34
N ILE A 52 11.20 -1.45 -26.79
CA ILE A 52 12.31 -2.01 -26.01
C ILE A 52 11.79 -2.77 -24.79
N GLY A 53 10.89 -2.16 -24.02
CA GLY A 53 10.33 -2.76 -22.82
C GLY A 53 9.57 -4.06 -23.09
N ASN A 54 8.90 -4.16 -24.24
CA ASN A 54 8.09 -5.32 -24.60
C ASN A 54 8.87 -6.42 -25.32
N GLU A 55 9.74 -6.06 -26.26
CA GLU A 55 10.34 -6.97 -27.25
C GLU A 55 11.81 -7.28 -26.97
N ILE A 56 12.50 -6.48 -26.17
CA ILE A 56 13.96 -6.61 -25.95
C ILE A 56 14.25 -6.98 -24.50
N ILE A 57 13.65 -6.29 -23.54
CA ILE A 57 13.92 -6.52 -22.12
C ILE A 57 13.36 -7.88 -21.68
N ARG A 58 14.21 -8.66 -21.00
CA ARG A 58 13.89 -9.98 -20.43
C ARG A 58 13.99 -9.91 -18.90
N PRO A 59 12.92 -9.49 -18.19
CA PRO A 59 12.99 -9.20 -16.75
C PRO A 59 13.26 -10.44 -15.88
N TRP A 60 13.09 -11.64 -16.44
CA TRP A 60 13.30 -12.91 -15.74
C TRP A 60 14.69 -13.54 -16.02
N GLY A 61 15.54 -12.88 -16.82
CA GLY A 61 16.88 -13.35 -17.19
C GLY A 61 17.09 -13.44 -18.71
N HIS A 62 18.35 -13.44 -19.15
CA HIS A 62 18.72 -13.33 -20.57
C HIS A 62 18.13 -14.42 -21.48
N ASN A 63 17.99 -15.65 -20.99
CA ASN A 63 17.42 -16.77 -21.75
C ASN A 63 15.92 -17.01 -21.46
N ARG A 64 15.26 -16.06 -20.79
CA ARG A 64 13.81 -16.12 -20.51
C ARG A 64 13.03 -15.34 -21.55
N PRO A 65 11.73 -15.62 -21.74
CA PRO A 65 10.94 -14.91 -22.72
C PRO A 65 10.91 -13.39 -22.49
N THR A 66 10.62 -12.64 -23.55
CA THR A 66 10.32 -11.20 -23.49
C THR A 66 8.92 -10.99 -22.90
N ARG A 67 8.57 -9.75 -22.56
CA ARG A 67 7.24 -9.46 -22.02
C ARG A 67 6.15 -9.75 -23.05
N ILE A 68 6.39 -9.44 -24.33
CA ILE A 68 5.42 -9.71 -25.40
C ILE A 68 5.25 -11.21 -25.64
N GLU A 69 6.31 -12.00 -25.56
CA GLU A 69 6.24 -13.47 -25.65
C GLU A 69 5.38 -14.06 -24.52
N VAL A 70 5.60 -13.62 -23.27
CA VAL A 70 4.77 -14.04 -22.13
C VAL A 70 3.33 -13.59 -22.27
N TRP A 71 3.10 -12.35 -22.73
CA TRP A 71 1.76 -11.86 -22.97
C TRP A 71 1.03 -12.67 -24.03
N ASN A 72 1.68 -12.98 -25.15
CA ASN A 72 1.08 -13.73 -26.25
C ASN A 72 0.84 -15.21 -25.91
N SER A 73 1.69 -15.81 -25.06
CA SER A 73 1.54 -17.19 -24.60
C SER A 73 0.68 -17.33 -23.34
N ARG A 74 0.09 -16.24 -22.83
CA ARG A 74 -0.71 -16.28 -21.60
C ARG A 74 -1.95 -17.16 -21.78
N GLN A 75 -2.22 -17.99 -20.79
CA GLN A 75 -3.47 -18.74 -20.72
C GLN A 75 -4.56 -17.91 -20.06
N ALA A 76 -5.80 -18.09 -20.49
CA ALA A 76 -6.94 -17.50 -19.83
C ALA A 76 -7.04 -18.04 -18.39
N ILE A 77 -7.35 -17.14 -17.44
CA ILE A 77 -7.56 -17.53 -16.04
C ILE A 77 -8.83 -18.38 -15.97
N THR A 78 -8.66 -19.63 -15.53
CA THR A 78 -9.73 -20.63 -15.37
C THR A 78 -10.73 -20.24 -14.28
N ASP A 79 -11.93 -20.79 -14.35
CA ASP A 79 -12.95 -20.55 -13.31
C ASP A 79 -12.51 -21.07 -11.94
N GLU A 80 -11.78 -22.17 -11.90
CA GLU A 80 -11.22 -22.72 -10.67
C GLU A 80 -10.20 -21.76 -10.03
N GLN A 81 -9.29 -21.17 -10.83
CA GLN A 81 -8.37 -20.15 -10.33
C GLN A 81 -9.11 -18.90 -9.85
N ARG A 82 -10.18 -18.49 -10.53
CA ARG A 82 -11.02 -17.36 -10.08
C ARG A 82 -11.73 -17.65 -8.77
N ASN A 83 -12.27 -18.86 -8.61
CA ASN A 83 -12.92 -19.31 -7.37
C ASN A 83 -11.91 -19.32 -6.22
N ARG A 84 -10.74 -19.91 -6.42
CA ARG A 84 -9.68 -19.94 -5.41
C ARG A 84 -9.24 -18.54 -4.98
N LEU A 85 -9.12 -17.60 -5.92
CA LEU A 85 -8.81 -16.21 -5.61
C LEU A 85 -9.92 -15.54 -4.77
N ARG A 86 -11.20 -15.77 -5.11
CA ARG A 86 -12.34 -15.25 -4.33
C ARG A 86 -12.32 -15.77 -2.90
N GLU A 87 -12.13 -17.07 -2.72
CA GLU A 87 -12.03 -17.70 -1.39
C GLU A 87 -10.86 -17.14 -0.57
N LEU A 88 -9.68 -16.97 -1.19
CA LEU A 88 -8.52 -16.35 -0.54
C LEU A 88 -8.83 -14.91 -0.10
N ARG A 89 -9.42 -14.11 -1.00
CA ARG A 89 -9.82 -12.73 -0.69
C ARG A 89 -10.79 -12.67 0.48
N ASP A 90 -11.81 -13.53 0.48
CA ASP A 90 -12.87 -13.50 1.48
C ASP A 90 -12.32 -13.89 2.86
N ARG A 91 -11.50 -14.94 2.93
CA ARG A 91 -10.76 -15.32 4.14
C ARG A 91 -9.83 -14.20 4.65
N CYS A 92 -9.07 -13.55 3.76
CA CYS A 92 -8.22 -12.43 4.16
C CYS A 92 -9.03 -11.26 4.72
N ARG A 93 -10.21 -10.99 4.15
CA ARG A 93 -11.12 -9.95 4.63
C ARG A 93 -11.68 -10.28 6.00
N GLU A 94 -12.12 -11.52 6.22
CA GLU A 94 -12.63 -11.99 7.51
C GLU A 94 -11.56 -11.88 8.60
N ASN A 95 -10.34 -12.35 8.32
CA ASN A 95 -9.21 -12.21 9.25
C ASN A 95 -8.96 -10.74 9.61
N ARG A 96 -8.94 -9.86 8.60
CA ARG A 96 -8.70 -8.43 8.84
C ARG A 96 -9.81 -7.79 9.66
N LEU A 97 -11.07 -8.17 9.45
CA LEU A 97 -12.19 -7.68 10.24
C LEU A 97 -12.11 -8.19 11.70
N ALA A 98 -11.70 -9.44 11.91
CA ALA A 98 -11.47 -9.99 13.25
C ALA A 98 -10.36 -9.24 13.99
N GLU A 99 -9.22 -8.98 13.32
CA GLU A 99 -8.13 -8.16 13.87
C GLU A 99 -8.61 -6.76 14.29
N LEU A 100 -9.37 -6.09 13.42
CA LEU A 100 -9.89 -4.75 13.71
C LEU A 100 -10.88 -4.75 14.89
N ARG A 101 -11.75 -5.77 14.98
CA ARG A 101 -12.67 -5.93 16.11
C ARG A 101 -11.91 -6.08 17.42
N GLU A 102 -10.83 -6.87 17.42
CA GLU A 102 -10.01 -7.08 18.61
C GLU A 102 -9.26 -5.81 19.02
N VAL A 103 -8.69 -5.08 18.06
CA VAL A 103 -8.07 -3.76 18.33
C VAL A 103 -9.08 -2.79 18.96
N LEU A 104 -10.29 -2.71 18.42
CA LEU A 104 -11.35 -1.84 18.96
C LEU A 104 -11.79 -2.27 20.37
N ARG A 105 -11.85 -3.59 20.64
CA ARG A 105 -12.16 -4.13 21.96
C ARG A 105 -11.12 -3.70 22.99
N LEU A 106 -9.84 -3.83 22.66
CA LEU A 106 -8.74 -3.43 23.53
C LEU A 106 -8.73 -1.91 23.78
N GLN A 107 -8.98 -1.10 22.75
CA GLN A 107 -9.10 0.35 22.89
C GLN A 107 -10.25 0.74 23.84
N ARG A 108 -11.43 0.12 23.70
CA ARG A 108 -12.56 0.36 24.62
C ARG A 108 -12.25 -0.03 26.06
N SER A 109 -11.60 -1.18 26.26
CA SER A 109 -11.18 -1.64 27.59
C SER A 109 -10.19 -0.65 28.22
N ARG A 110 -9.22 -0.15 27.45
CA ARG A 110 -8.24 0.84 27.92
C ARG A 110 -8.91 2.15 28.30
N ASN A 111 -9.78 2.67 27.44
CA ASN A 111 -10.52 3.91 27.72
C ASN A 111 -11.43 3.76 28.96
N SER A 112 -12.01 2.58 29.20
CA SER A 112 -12.81 2.30 30.39
C SER A 112 -11.99 2.28 31.68
N VAL A 113 -10.76 1.75 31.64
CA VAL A 113 -9.85 1.74 32.81
C VAL A 113 -9.36 3.15 33.12
N GLU A 114 -9.05 3.96 32.10
CA GLU A 114 -8.67 5.36 32.29
C GLU A 114 -9.83 6.20 32.89
N LEU A 115 -11.08 5.93 32.50
CA LEU A 115 -12.28 6.55 33.09
C LEU A 115 -12.54 6.10 34.55
N CYS A 116 -12.34 4.82 34.87
CA CYS A 116 -12.47 4.32 36.25
C CYS A 116 -11.32 4.77 37.17
N GLY A 117 -10.10 4.94 36.64
CA GLY A 117 -8.96 5.48 37.39
C GLY A 117 -9.11 6.97 37.72
N ALA A 118 -9.75 7.75 36.83
CA ALA A 118 -10.06 9.15 37.07
C ALA A 118 -11.17 9.37 38.12
N ALA A 119 -12.03 8.37 38.37
CA ALA A 119 -13.09 8.44 39.38
C ALA A 119 -12.58 8.25 40.83
N GLY A 120 -11.30 7.90 41.02
CA GLY A 120 -10.67 7.74 42.33
C GLY A 120 -9.92 8.96 42.86
N ALA A 121 -9.83 10.06 42.10
CA ALA A 121 -9.17 11.28 42.54
C ALA A 121 -10.20 12.26 43.12
N SER A 122 -10.38 12.23 44.43
CA SER A 122 -11.04 13.30 45.19
C SER A 122 -10.35 14.64 44.92
N ALA A 123 -11.16 15.66 44.66
CA ALA A 123 -10.80 17.02 44.29
C ALA A 123 -9.81 17.72 45.24
N PRO A 124 -9.03 18.69 44.71
CA PRO A 124 -8.81 19.95 45.38
C PRO A 124 -9.56 21.08 44.66
N THR A 125 -10.17 21.93 45.46
CA THR A 125 -10.82 23.19 45.13
C THR A 125 -9.87 24.24 44.56
N ASP A 126 -10.48 25.27 43.96
CA ASP A 126 -9.97 26.57 43.48
C ASP A 126 -9.40 26.67 42.05
N GLY A 127 -10.08 27.52 41.24
CA GLY A 127 -9.83 27.77 39.81
C GLY A 127 -8.75 28.85 39.53
N PRO A 128 -8.82 29.64 38.42
CA PRO A 128 -9.69 29.55 37.25
C PRO A 128 -8.93 29.51 35.90
N ASN A 129 -9.67 29.16 34.83
CA ASN A 129 -9.51 29.62 33.44
C ASN A 129 -8.32 29.09 32.60
N ARG A 130 -8.60 28.16 31.66
CA ARG A 130 -8.41 28.34 30.21
C ARG A 130 -8.82 27.09 29.42
N THR A 131 -9.69 27.31 28.45
CA THR A 131 -10.17 26.36 27.45
C THR A 131 -9.02 25.83 26.60
N VAL A 132 -8.70 24.53 26.72
CA VAL A 132 -7.89 23.78 25.74
C VAL A 132 -8.63 22.47 25.43
N ALA A 133 -9.87 22.61 24.96
CA ALA A 133 -10.50 21.55 24.21
C ALA A 133 -10.04 21.76 22.76
N ASP A 134 -9.07 20.97 22.29
CA ASP A 134 -9.03 20.46 20.90
C ASP A 134 -7.76 19.70 20.46
N GLU A 135 -6.69 19.58 21.26
CA GLU A 135 -5.40 19.13 20.69
C GLU A 135 -4.88 17.71 20.98
N VAL A 136 -5.69 16.77 21.51
CA VAL A 136 -5.20 15.40 21.77
C VAL A 136 -6.11 14.30 21.22
N ARG A 137 -6.64 14.50 20.00
CA ARG A 137 -7.51 13.50 19.37
C ARG A 137 -7.17 13.22 17.91
N ASP A 138 -5.89 13.06 17.56
CA ASP A 138 -5.54 12.52 16.23
C ASP A 138 -4.10 11.99 16.08
N GLN A 139 -3.68 11.12 17.00
CA GLN A 139 -2.49 10.29 16.75
C GLN A 139 -2.97 8.86 16.48
N PRO A 140 -3.10 8.41 15.21
CA PRO A 140 -3.34 7.02 14.94
C PRO A 140 -2.13 6.24 15.47
N ILE A 141 -2.36 5.35 16.43
CA ILE A 141 -1.36 4.36 16.84
C ILE A 141 -1.03 3.57 15.58
N THR A 142 0.12 3.88 14.98
CA THR A 142 0.60 3.15 13.81
C THR A 142 0.79 1.69 14.23
N LEU A 143 0.41 0.76 13.35
CA LEU A 143 0.53 -0.69 13.59
C LEU A 143 1.96 -1.08 14.04
N GLU A 144 2.96 -0.32 13.62
CA GLU A 144 4.35 -0.36 14.07
C GLU A 144 4.52 -0.16 15.59
N ALA A 145 3.85 0.82 16.19
CA ALA A 145 3.95 1.11 17.61
C ALA A 145 3.34 -0.01 18.48
N ALA A 146 2.23 -0.60 18.02
CA ALA A 146 1.58 -1.73 18.70
C ALA A 146 2.45 -3.01 18.67
N LEU A 147 3.20 -3.22 17.57
CA LEU A 147 4.10 -4.37 17.45
C LEU A 147 5.38 -4.21 18.29
N ARG A 148 5.92 -2.99 18.43
CA ARG A 148 7.11 -2.74 19.29
C ARG A 148 6.82 -2.94 20.77
N ALA A 149 5.62 -2.53 21.25
CA ALA A 149 5.23 -2.71 22.64
C ALA A 149 5.15 -4.19 23.06
N ARG A 150 4.85 -5.10 22.11
CA ARG A 150 4.76 -6.55 22.39
C ARG A 150 6.13 -7.24 22.54
N ASN A 151 7.19 -6.65 21.98
CA ASN A 151 8.53 -7.24 22.00
C ASN A 151 9.42 -6.67 23.12
N ALA A 152 8.96 -5.63 23.83
CA ALA A 152 9.68 -5.00 24.94
C ALA A 152 9.30 -5.55 26.33
N SER A 153 8.41 -6.54 26.39
CA SER A 153 7.96 -7.20 27.63
C SER A 153 8.41 -8.66 27.72
N GLY A 154 9.49 -9.02 27.01
CA GLY A 154 10.17 -10.30 27.12
C GLY A 154 11.44 -10.17 27.95
#